data_AF-A0A1R0X0N2-F1
#
_entry.id   AF-A0A1R0X0N2-F1
#
_cell.length_a   1.000
_cell.length_b   1.000
_cell.length_c   1.000
_cell.angle_alpha   90.00
_cell.angle_beta   90.00
_cell.angle_gamma   90.00
#
_symmetry.space_group_name_H-M   'P 1'
#
loop_
_entity.id
_entity.type
_entity.pdbx_description
1 polymer ?
#
loop_
_entity_poly.entity_id
_entity_poly.type
_entity_poly.pdbx_seq_one_letter_code
_entity_poly.pdbx_strand_id
1 'polypeptide(L)'
;MACAKNVMKGGPIDKIMDTNIQKQIEAYELARSKYLKKITKEDLRNSRLLCEPQILRFDKMTSEERDHVITTEVMGWEPHTFEVPAFLSHEHYCRGSFKPSQDMNHALQVFEYTLIADKTRLVPCGSGAGLFWSIYYEDIYIGAGKTPQMAICKYALVINDVLLYKINAA
;
A
#
# COMPACT_ATOMS: atom_id res chain seq x y z
N MET A 1 -19.98 -17.57 18.88
CA MET A 1 -18.73 -17.73 19.65
C MET A 1 -18.28 -16.36 20.11
N ALA A 2 -18.33 -16.13 21.41
CA ALA A 2 -18.12 -14.83 22.05
C ALA A 2 -16.63 -14.51 22.18
N CYS A 3 -16.24 -13.30 21.78
CA CYS A 3 -14.90 -12.77 22.04
C CYS A 3 -14.79 -12.48 23.54
N ALA A 4 -13.91 -13.21 24.23
CA ALA A 4 -13.74 -13.13 25.67
C ALA A 4 -13.27 -11.73 26.10
N LYS A 5 -14.01 -11.13 27.04
CA LYS A 5 -13.62 -9.94 27.78
C LYS A 5 -12.46 -10.30 28.71
N ASN A 6 -11.24 -9.91 28.37
CA ASN A 6 -10.18 -9.73 29.35
C ASN A 6 -9.82 -8.24 29.42
N VAL A 7 -10.38 -7.60 30.43
CA VAL A 7 -10.04 -6.25 30.88
C VAL A 7 -8.66 -6.35 31.55
N MET A 8 -7.60 -6.14 30.76
CA MET A 8 -6.28 -5.84 31.30
C MET A 8 -6.26 -4.34 31.62
N LYS A 9 -6.12 -4.04 32.91
CA LYS A 9 -5.99 -2.70 33.48
C LYS A 9 -4.95 -1.90 32.69
N GLY A 10 -5.35 -0.73 32.19
CA GLY A 10 -4.46 0.22 31.53
C GLY A 10 -3.36 0.67 32.47
N GLY A 11 -2.12 0.29 32.15
CA GLY A 11 -0.96 1.10 32.46
C GLY A 11 -0.76 2.11 31.33
N PRO A 12 -0.25 3.32 31.60
CA PRO A 12 0.11 4.25 30.55
C PRO A 12 1.33 3.67 29.84
N ILE A 13 1.10 2.94 28.74
CA ILE A 13 2.16 2.73 27.75
C ILE A 13 2.12 3.97 26.85
N ASP A 14 2.40 5.13 27.46
CA ASP A 14 2.87 6.29 26.72
C ASP A 14 4.26 5.90 26.22
N LYS A 15 4.32 5.32 25.02
CA LYS A 15 5.57 5.07 24.32
C LYS A 15 6.22 6.43 24.12
N ILE A 16 7.33 6.66 24.83
CA ILE A 16 8.25 7.73 24.51
C ILE A 16 8.80 7.39 23.12
N MET A 17 8.19 7.95 22.09
CA MET A 17 8.70 7.87 20.73
C MET A 17 10.04 8.58 20.72
N ASP A 18 11.09 7.88 20.29
CA ASP A 18 12.38 8.52 20.06
C ASP A 18 12.16 9.62 19.01
N THR A 19 12.37 10.87 19.42
CA THR A 19 12.19 12.06 18.59
C THR A 19 12.96 11.95 17.27
N ASN A 20 14.04 11.16 17.21
CA ASN A 20 14.79 10.91 15.99
C ASN A 20 14.06 9.98 15.02
N ILE A 21 13.38 8.94 15.52
CA ILE A 21 12.59 8.02 14.69
C ILE A 21 11.40 8.78 14.09
N GLN A 22 10.71 9.60 14.89
CA GLN A 22 9.59 10.40 14.39
C GLN A 22 10.01 11.35 13.26
N LYS A 23 11.14 12.05 13.44
CA LYS A 23 11.69 12.93 12.40
C LYS A 23 12.02 12.18 11.11
N GLN A 24 12.52 10.93 11.21
CA GLN A 24 12.81 10.11 10.03
C GLN A 24 11.52 9.71 9.29
N ILE A 25 10.47 9.32 10.02
CA ILE A 25 9.16 9.00 9.44
C ILE A 25 8.58 10.23 8.73
N GLU A 26 8.58 11.39 9.39
CA GLU A 26 8.08 12.65 8.81
C GLU A 26 8.88 13.06 7.57
N ALA A 27 10.20 12.92 7.60
CA ALA A 27 11.06 13.21 6.46
C ALA A 27 10.77 12.28 5.27
N TYR A 28 10.58 10.98 5.54
CA TYR A 28 10.21 10.00 4.52
C TYR A 28 8.84 10.31 3.91
N GLU A 29 7.82 10.53 4.74
CA GLU A 29 6.46 10.84 4.28
C GLU A 29 6.39 12.14 3.46
N LEU A 30 7.16 13.15 3.86
CA LEU A 30 7.31 14.39 3.11
C LEU A 30 7.97 14.16 1.74
N ALA A 31 9.06 13.38 1.71
CA ALA A 31 9.75 13.03 0.48
C ALA A 31 8.84 12.22 -0.46
N ARG A 32 8.18 11.19 0.06
CA ARG A 32 7.23 10.33 -0.64
C ARG A 32 6.12 11.14 -1.30
N SER A 33 5.43 11.99 -0.53
CA SER A 33 4.36 12.86 -1.06
C SER A 33 4.85 13.80 -2.16
N LYS A 34 6.07 14.34 -2.02
CA LYS A 34 6.71 15.19 -3.04
C LYS A 34 7.06 14.40 -4.31
N TYR A 35 7.60 13.20 -4.18
CA TYR A 35 8.00 12.37 -5.33
C TYR A 35 6.82 11.76 -6.06
N LEU A 36 5.74 11.41 -5.35
CA LEU A 36 4.50 10.91 -5.93
C LEU A 36 3.93 11.88 -6.99
N LYS A 37 3.99 13.19 -6.71
CA LYS A 37 3.58 14.26 -7.65
C LYS A 37 4.50 14.43 -8.86
N LYS A 38 5.71 13.86 -8.82
CA LYS A 38 6.73 13.95 -9.89
C LYS A 38 6.84 12.68 -10.71
N ILE A 39 6.04 11.65 -10.43
CA ILE A 39 6.02 10.42 -11.22
C ILE A 39 5.54 10.74 -12.63
N THR A 40 6.33 10.30 -13.60
CA THR A 40 6.05 10.46 -15.03
C THR A 40 5.54 9.15 -15.63
N LYS A 41 5.00 9.25 -16.85
CA LYS A 41 4.65 8.11 -17.69
C LYS A 41 5.81 7.14 -17.91
N GLU A 42 7.00 7.68 -18.11
CA GLU A 42 8.19 6.88 -18.41
C GLU A 42 8.68 6.12 -17.17
N ASP A 43 8.64 6.75 -15.99
CA ASP A 43 8.91 6.06 -14.73
C ASP A 43 7.99 4.84 -14.56
N LEU A 44 6.69 5.03 -14.82
CA LEU A 44 5.69 3.97 -14.66
C LEU A 44 5.86 2.83 -15.66
N ARG A 45 6.23 3.12 -16.92
CA ARG A 45 6.52 2.08 -17.91
C ARG A 45 7.70 1.22 -17.49
N ASN A 46 8.79 1.86 -17.05
CA ASN A 46 10.00 1.17 -16.65
C ASN A 46 9.76 0.34 -15.38
N SER A 47 9.19 0.94 -14.32
CA SER A 47 8.84 0.19 -13.11
C SER A 47 7.83 -0.91 -13.36
N ARG A 48 6.86 -0.71 -14.26
CA ARG A 48 5.91 -1.78 -14.60
C ARG A 48 6.61 -3.00 -15.21
N LEU A 49 7.57 -2.79 -16.11
CA LEU A 49 8.35 -3.87 -16.69
C LEU A 49 9.21 -4.58 -15.64
N LEU A 50 9.85 -3.82 -14.75
CA LEU A 50 10.69 -4.34 -13.67
C LEU A 50 9.89 -5.12 -12.62
N CYS A 51 8.67 -4.68 -12.30
CA CYS A 51 7.80 -5.33 -11.34
C CYS A 51 7.06 -6.56 -11.89
N GLU A 52 7.10 -6.85 -13.20
CA GLU A 52 6.37 -7.99 -13.79
C GLU A 52 6.65 -9.33 -13.07
N PRO A 53 7.92 -9.72 -12.77
CA PRO A 53 8.19 -10.95 -12.04
C PRO A 53 7.59 -10.96 -10.62
N GLN A 54 7.65 -9.81 -9.93
CA GLN A 54 7.08 -9.66 -8.59
C GLN A 54 5.56 -9.76 -8.62
N ILE A 55 4.89 -9.14 -9.59
CA ILE A 55 3.44 -9.21 -9.79
C ILE A 55 2.99 -10.65 -10.09
N LEU A 56 3.70 -11.35 -10.97
CA LEU A 56 3.41 -12.76 -11.27
C LEU A 56 3.60 -13.68 -10.06
N ARG A 57 4.58 -13.39 -9.20
CA ARG A 57 4.76 -14.09 -7.92
C ARG A 57 3.62 -13.75 -6.96
N PHE A 58 3.26 -12.48 -6.84
CA PHE A 58 2.17 -11.99 -5.99
C PHE A 58 0.82 -12.65 -6.34
N ASP A 59 0.56 -12.90 -7.62
CA ASP A 59 -0.63 -13.64 -8.05
C ASP A 59 -0.69 -15.09 -7.54
N LYS A 60 0.46 -15.71 -7.26
CA LYS A 60 0.55 -17.09 -6.78
C LYS A 60 0.56 -17.20 -5.25
N MET A 61 0.73 -16.09 -4.55
CA MET A 61 0.73 -16.03 -3.09
C MET A 61 -0.68 -16.27 -2.50
N THR A 62 -0.73 -16.74 -1.26
CA THR A 62 -1.99 -16.75 -0.48
C THR A 62 -2.43 -15.32 -0.15
N SER A 63 -3.68 -15.13 0.25
CA SER A 63 -4.15 -13.80 0.63
C SER A 63 -3.37 -13.23 1.82
N GLU A 64 -3.00 -14.06 2.80
CA GLU A 64 -2.21 -13.66 3.96
C GLU A 64 -0.80 -13.20 3.55
N GLU A 65 -0.16 -13.91 2.62
CA GLU A 65 1.16 -13.53 2.09
C GLU A 65 1.09 -12.21 1.31
N ARG A 66 0.04 -12.04 0.49
CA ARG A 66 -0.20 -10.78 -0.24
C ARG A 66 -0.41 -9.60 0.71
N ASP A 67 -1.26 -9.81 1.71
CA ASP A 67 -1.56 -8.80 2.73
C ASP A 67 -0.28 -8.42 3.49
N HIS A 68 0.55 -9.40 3.83
CA HIS A 68 1.85 -9.19 4.46
C HIS A 68 2.78 -8.34 3.59
N VAL A 69 2.96 -8.71 2.31
CA VAL A 69 3.79 -7.96 1.36
C VAL A 69 3.35 -6.50 1.23
N ILE A 70 2.05 -6.24 1.10
CA ILE A 70 1.55 -4.86 1.02
C ILE A 70 1.79 -4.10 2.32
N THR A 71 1.58 -4.76 3.46
CA THR A 71 1.82 -4.18 4.78
C THR A 71 3.27 -3.75 4.96
N THR A 72 4.22 -4.62 4.59
CA THR A 72 5.65 -4.39 4.84
C THR A 72 6.30 -3.56 3.74
N GLU A 73 6.12 -3.92 2.47
CA GLU A 73 6.86 -3.33 1.37
C GLU A 73 6.25 -2.01 0.89
N VAL A 74 4.91 -1.89 0.85
CA VAL A 74 4.23 -0.68 0.36
C VAL A 74 3.96 0.28 1.50
N MET A 75 3.35 -0.19 2.58
CA MET A 75 2.96 0.68 3.69
C MET A 75 4.13 0.95 4.65
N GLY A 76 5.22 0.19 4.56
CA GLY A 76 6.39 0.34 5.43
C GLY A 76 6.15 -0.11 6.88
N TRP A 77 5.13 -0.92 7.14
CA TRP A 77 4.76 -1.34 8.50
C TRP A 77 5.52 -2.61 8.88
N GLU A 78 6.81 -2.49 9.19
CA GLU A 78 7.61 -3.62 9.67
C GLU A 78 7.12 -4.17 11.05
N PRO A 79 7.42 -5.44 11.39
CA PRO A 79 7.22 -5.99 12.73
C PRO A 79 7.90 -5.19 13.86
N HIS A 80 8.92 -4.38 13.54
CA HIS A 80 9.72 -3.60 14.48
C HIS A 80 9.56 -2.08 14.35
N THR A 81 8.77 -1.59 13.39
CA THR A 81 8.37 -0.17 13.38
C THR A 81 7.35 0.03 14.49
N PHE A 82 7.57 0.99 15.39
CA PHE A 82 6.75 1.10 16.60
C PHE A 82 5.38 1.71 16.36
N GLU A 83 5.13 2.37 15.23
CA GLU A 83 3.86 3.06 14.95
C GLU A 83 3.52 3.09 13.47
N VAL A 84 2.22 3.10 13.23
CA VAL A 84 1.56 3.28 11.94
C VAL A 84 1.64 4.77 11.59
N PRO A 85 1.90 5.19 10.33
CA PRO A 85 1.94 6.60 9.94
C PRO A 85 0.71 7.38 10.43
N ALA A 86 0.94 8.64 10.81
CA ALA A 86 0.01 9.49 11.57
C ALA A 86 -1.41 9.71 10.98
N PHE A 87 -1.66 9.34 9.71
CA PHE A 87 -3.01 9.37 9.13
C PHE A 87 -3.93 8.25 9.66
N LEU A 88 -3.40 7.28 10.41
CA LEU A 88 -4.16 6.22 11.10
C LEU A 88 -4.33 6.48 12.61
N SER A 89 -4.13 7.73 13.05
CA SER A 89 -4.18 8.17 14.45
C SER A 89 -5.56 8.12 15.13
N HIS A 90 -6.55 7.41 14.57
CA HIS A 90 -7.85 7.26 15.19
C HIS A 90 -8.15 5.77 15.40
N GLU A 91 -7.85 5.32 16.64
CA GLU A 91 -8.34 4.12 17.31
C GLU A 91 -7.88 2.73 16.79
N HIS A 92 -6.97 2.10 17.55
CA HIS A 92 -6.85 0.64 17.72
C HIS A 92 -6.66 -0.19 16.43
N TYR A 93 -5.58 0.06 15.70
CA TYR A 93 -5.20 -0.76 14.56
C TYR A 93 -4.54 -2.08 14.97
N CYS A 94 -5.25 -3.21 14.80
CA CYS A 94 -4.61 -4.52 14.87
C CYS A 94 -3.90 -4.83 13.55
N ARG A 95 -2.57 -4.90 13.54
CA ARG A 95 -1.80 -5.27 12.32
C ARG A 95 -2.25 -6.59 11.67
N GLY A 96 -2.70 -7.56 12.48
CA GLY A 96 -3.25 -8.82 11.98
C GLY A 96 -4.64 -8.73 11.33
N SER A 97 -5.30 -7.57 11.38
CA SER A 97 -6.59 -7.34 10.72
C SER A 97 -6.47 -6.58 9.40
N PHE A 98 -5.30 -6.05 9.04
CA PHE A 98 -5.14 -5.41 7.73
C PHE A 98 -5.11 -6.45 6.61
N LYS A 99 -6.09 -6.38 5.73
CA LYS A 99 -6.31 -7.39 4.67
C LYS A 99 -6.55 -6.73 3.32
N PRO A 100 -5.60 -5.96 2.78
CA PRO A 100 -5.81 -5.15 1.57
C PRO A 100 -6.12 -5.98 0.32
N SER A 101 -5.72 -7.25 0.24
CA SER A 101 -6.06 -8.12 -0.89
C SER A 101 -7.48 -8.70 -0.83
N GLN A 102 -8.15 -8.57 0.33
CA GLN A 102 -9.45 -9.20 0.62
C GLN A 102 -10.54 -8.18 0.94
N ASP A 103 -10.21 -7.15 1.73
CA ASP A 103 -11.13 -6.12 2.21
C ASP A 103 -10.98 -4.83 1.41
N MET A 104 -12.10 -4.28 0.96
CA MET A 104 -12.10 -3.08 0.13
C MET A 104 -11.65 -1.82 0.89
N ASN A 105 -12.04 -1.65 2.16
CA ASN A 105 -11.67 -0.46 2.91
C ASN A 105 -10.15 -0.43 3.13
N HIS A 106 -9.56 -1.59 3.42
CA HIS A 106 -8.11 -1.74 3.50
C HIS A 106 -7.42 -1.48 2.15
N ALA A 107 -7.96 -2.00 1.06
CA ALA A 107 -7.43 -1.70 -0.27
C ALA A 107 -7.48 -0.19 -0.56
N LEU A 108 -8.58 0.49 -0.23
CA LEU A 108 -8.70 1.93 -0.43
C LEU A 108 -7.67 2.73 0.38
N GLN A 109 -7.34 2.32 1.60
CA GLN A 109 -6.23 2.93 2.37
C GLN A 109 -4.89 2.81 1.62
N VAL A 110 -4.60 1.64 1.03
CA VAL A 110 -3.41 1.45 0.19
C VAL A 110 -3.47 2.33 -1.06
N PHE A 111 -4.66 2.41 -1.67
CA PHE A 111 -4.86 3.19 -2.87
C PHE A 111 -4.60 4.66 -2.60
N GLU A 112 -5.21 5.24 -1.56
CA GLU A 112 -4.99 6.62 -1.12
C GLU A 112 -3.52 6.88 -0.78
N TYR A 113 -2.85 5.94 -0.11
CA TYR A 113 -1.43 6.06 0.18
C TYR A 113 -0.60 6.17 -1.10
N THR A 114 -0.96 5.47 -2.17
CA THR A 114 -0.19 5.43 -3.43
C THR A 114 -0.83 6.24 -4.56
N LEU A 115 -1.87 7.04 -4.27
CA LEU A 115 -2.68 7.71 -5.29
C LEU A 115 -1.99 8.95 -5.83
N ILE A 116 -1.84 9.02 -7.16
CA ILE A 116 -1.52 10.27 -7.84
C ILE A 116 -2.85 10.91 -8.27
N ALA A 117 -3.33 11.85 -7.46
CA ALA A 117 -4.61 12.51 -7.66
C ALA A 117 -4.77 13.06 -9.09
N ASP A 118 -6.00 13.02 -9.61
CA ASP A 118 -6.41 13.47 -10.95
C ASP A 118 -5.82 12.71 -12.15
N LYS A 119 -4.86 11.81 -11.91
CA LYS A 119 -4.18 11.05 -12.96
C LYS A 119 -4.50 9.57 -12.91
N THR A 120 -4.67 9.01 -11.72
CA THR A 120 -4.94 7.59 -11.56
C THR A 120 -6.43 7.29 -11.58
N ARG A 121 -6.84 6.24 -12.29
CA ARG A 121 -8.24 5.78 -12.39
C ARG A 121 -8.34 4.28 -12.21
N LEU A 122 -9.26 3.84 -11.37
CA LEU A 122 -9.66 2.43 -11.25
C LEU A 122 -10.92 2.21 -12.10
N VAL A 123 -10.83 1.30 -13.07
CA VAL A 123 -11.87 1.09 -14.10
C VAL A 123 -12.30 -0.38 -14.10
N PRO A 124 -13.61 -0.67 -14.03
CA PRO A 124 -14.12 -2.01 -14.29
C PRO A 124 -14.05 -2.31 -15.78
N CYS A 125 -13.55 -3.49 -16.14
CA CYS A 125 -13.35 -3.93 -17.51
C CYS A 125 -14.00 -5.29 -17.74
N GLY A 126 -14.56 -5.51 -18.93
CA GLY A 126 -15.14 -6.79 -19.33
C GLY A 126 -14.26 -7.49 -20.36
N SER A 127 -14.15 -8.82 -20.25
CA SER A 127 -13.54 -9.68 -21.27
C SER A 127 -14.39 -10.93 -21.50
N GLY A 128 -14.04 -11.74 -22.50
CA GLY A 128 -14.64 -13.07 -22.69
C GLY A 128 -14.47 -14.01 -21.50
N ALA A 129 -13.52 -13.73 -20.58
CA ALA A 129 -13.29 -14.48 -19.35
C ALA A 129 -14.03 -13.90 -18.12
N GLY A 130 -14.78 -12.81 -18.30
CA GLY A 130 -15.55 -12.14 -17.24
C GLY A 130 -15.07 -10.74 -16.89
N LEU A 131 -15.61 -10.22 -15.78
CA LEU A 131 -15.30 -8.91 -15.21
C LEU A 131 -13.94 -8.92 -14.51
N PHE A 132 -13.16 -7.87 -14.73
CA PHE A 132 -11.91 -7.60 -14.02
C PHE A 132 -11.78 -6.08 -13.80
N TRP A 133 -10.75 -5.69 -13.06
CA TRP A 133 -10.49 -4.30 -12.73
C TRP A 133 -9.10 -3.92 -13.20
N SER A 134 -8.96 -2.72 -13.77
CA SER A 134 -7.68 -2.19 -14.22
C SER A 134 -7.45 -0.80 -13.65
N ILE A 135 -6.19 -0.52 -13.34
CA ILE A 135 -5.75 0.80 -12.90
C ILE A 135 -4.89 1.42 -14.00
N TYR A 136 -5.28 2.62 -14.38
CA TYR A 136 -4.59 3.44 -15.37
C TYR A 136 -4.00 4.67 -14.69
N TYR A 137 -2.83 5.10 -15.14
CA TYR A 137 -2.31 6.44 -14.93
C TYR A 137 -2.41 7.20 -16.26
N GLU A 138 -3.30 8.19 -16.32
CA GLU A 138 -3.71 8.84 -17.56
C GLU A 138 -4.16 7.78 -18.59
N ASP A 139 -3.38 7.56 -19.66
CA ASP A 139 -3.60 6.57 -20.71
C ASP A 139 -2.74 5.29 -20.56
N ILE A 140 -1.92 5.20 -19.51
CA ILE A 140 -1.01 4.08 -19.29
C ILE A 140 -1.63 3.04 -18.38
N TYR A 141 -1.65 1.79 -18.84
CA TYR A 141 -2.00 0.64 -18.03
C TYR A 141 -0.92 0.34 -16.98
N ILE A 142 -1.33 0.26 -15.70
CA ILE A 142 -0.42 -0.04 -14.59
C ILE A 142 -0.65 -1.44 -14.05
N GLY A 143 -1.89 -1.84 -13.80
CA GLY A 143 -2.16 -3.15 -13.20
C GLY A 143 -3.61 -3.58 -13.33
N ALA A 144 -3.83 -4.89 -13.23
CA ALA A 144 -5.17 -5.48 -13.23
C ALA A 144 -5.31 -6.62 -12.22
N GLY A 145 -6.54 -6.79 -11.77
CA GLY A 145 -6.94 -7.87 -10.88
C GLY A 145 -8.35 -8.35 -11.18
N LYS A 146 -8.66 -9.60 -10.82
CA LYS A 146 -10.05 -10.11 -10.87
C LYS A 146 -10.97 -9.35 -9.91
N THR A 147 -10.40 -8.81 -8.84
CA THR A 147 -11.06 -7.95 -7.87
C THR A 147 -10.39 -6.57 -7.85
N PRO A 148 -11.11 -5.51 -7.45
CA PRO A 148 -10.53 -4.18 -7.32
C PRO A 148 -9.40 -4.14 -6.28
N GLN A 149 -9.53 -4.90 -5.17
CA GLN A 149 -8.48 -5.06 -4.16
C GLN A 149 -7.16 -5.52 -4.79
N MET A 150 -7.21 -6.58 -5.60
CA MET A 150 -6.02 -7.11 -6.27
C MET A 150 -5.42 -6.13 -7.29
N ALA A 151 -6.28 -5.39 -8.01
CA ALA A 151 -5.80 -4.36 -8.93
C ALA A 151 -5.04 -3.26 -8.16
N ILE A 152 -5.60 -2.80 -7.04
CA ILE A 152 -5.00 -1.80 -6.16
C ILE A 152 -3.67 -2.29 -5.58
N CYS A 153 -3.61 -3.50 -5.01
CA CYS A 153 -2.38 -4.04 -4.44
C CYS A 153 -1.25 -4.10 -5.47
N LYS A 154 -1.52 -4.57 -6.69
CA LYS A 154 -0.51 -4.63 -7.75
C LYS A 154 -0.08 -3.25 -8.23
N TYR A 155 -1.03 -2.32 -8.37
CA TYR A 155 -0.72 -0.92 -8.66
C TYR A 155 0.24 -0.35 -7.60
N ALA A 156 -0.05 -0.61 -6.33
CA ALA A 156 0.74 -0.09 -5.22
C ALA A 156 2.19 -0.61 -5.24
N LEU A 157 2.43 -1.87 -5.64
CA LEU A 157 3.77 -2.40 -5.85
C LEU A 157 4.55 -1.60 -6.91
N VAL A 158 3.91 -1.30 -8.04
CA VAL A 158 4.54 -0.53 -9.14
C VAL A 158 4.84 0.90 -8.71
N ILE A 159 3.91 1.56 -8.02
CA ILE A 159 4.14 2.93 -7.52
C ILE A 159 5.27 2.94 -6.48
N ASN A 160 5.30 1.95 -5.59
CA ASN A 160 6.33 1.86 -4.57
C ASN A 160 7.73 1.67 -5.17
N ASP A 161 7.87 0.85 -6.21
CA ASP A 161 9.13 0.70 -6.95
C ASP A 161 9.62 2.06 -7.51
N VAL A 162 8.74 2.83 -8.17
CA VAL A 162 9.08 4.17 -8.66
C VAL A 162 9.53 5.09 -7.52
N LEU A 163 8.79 5.07 -6.39
CA LEU A 163 9.08 5.91 -5.24
C LEU A 163 10.45 5.57 -4.64
N LEU A 164 10.73 4.29 -4.41
CA LEU A 164 12.00 3.82 -3.86
C LEU A 164 13.17 4.19 -4.79
N TYR A 165 13.01 4.02 -6.10
CA TYR A 165 14.02 4.44 -7.07
C TYR A 165 14.31 5.94 -6.98
N LYS A 166 13.26 6.78 -6.95
CA LYS A 166 13.42 8.24 -6.88
C LYS A 166 13.98 8.73 -5.54
N ILE A 167 13.64 8.07 -4.44
CA ILE A 167 14.16 8.41 -3.11
C ILE A 167 15.65 8.04 -3.01
N ASN A 168 16.05 6.87 -3.52
CA ASN A 168 17.43 6.39 -3.44
C ASN A 168 18.38 7.05 -4.45
N ALA A 169 17.84 7.64 -5.52
CA ALA A 169 18.61 8.37 -6.53
C ALA A 169 18.82 9.87 -6.19
N ALA A 170 18.24 10.35 -5.08
CA ALA A 170 18.31 11.75 -4.63
C ALA A 170 19.41 11.97 -3.59
#